data_AF-A0A845ZPH7-F1
#
_entry.id   AF-A0A845ZPH7-F1
#
_cell.length_a   1.000
_cell.length_b   1.000
_cell.length_c   1.000
_cell.angle_alpha   90.00
_cell.angle_beta   90.00
_cell.angle_gamma   90.00
#
_symmetry.space_group_name_H-M   'P 1'
#
loop_
_entity.id
_entity.type
_entity.pdbx_description
1 polymer ?
#
loop_
_entity_poly.entity_id
_entity_poly.type
_entity_poly.pdbx_seq_one_letter_code
_entity_poly.pdbx_strand_id
1 'polypeptide(L)' 'MKAKKVLRRYAAGQRDFQGVNLRGQSFQEKDLSGADFSYADIRGTNFKNAILKETQFCKAKAGLQKRQVIVLLLVS' A
#
# COMPACT_ATOMS: atom_id res chain seq x y z
N MET A 1 8.46 -0.54 -4.97
CA MET A 1 7.83 -1.04 -6.21
C MET A 1 6.75 -0.07 -6.65
N LYS A 2 6.55 0.16 -7.96
CA LYS A 2 5.48 1.03 -8.45
C LYS A 2 4.13 0.31 -8.41
N ALA A 3 3.04 1.01 -8.09
CA ALA A 3 1.67 0.46 -8.06
C ALA A 3 1.30 -0.26 -9.37
N LYS A 4 1.62 0.34 -10.53
CA LYS A 4 1.36 -0.28 -11.85
C LYS A 4 1.95 -1.69 -11.98
N LYS A 5 3.12 -1.94 -11.37
CA LYS A 5 3.77 -3.25 -11.39
C LYS A 5 3.07 -4.26 -10.48
N VAL A 6 2.59 -3.82 -9.31
CA VAL A 6 1.74 -4.64 -8.42
C VAL A 6 0.46 -5.04 -9.14
N LEU A 7 -0.24 -4.07 -9.74
CA LEU A 7 -1.51 -4.31 -10.43
C LEU A 7 -1.36 -5.25 -11.63
N ARG A 8 -0.28 -5.11 -12.41
CA ARG A 8 -0.01 -6.04 -13.52
C ARG A 8 0.21 -7.47 -13.03
N ARG A 9 0.95 -7.65 -11.92
CA ARG A 9 1.19 -8.96 -11.32
C ARG A 9 -0.08 -9.54 -10.70
N TYR A 10 -0.87 -8.70 -10.05
CA TYR A 10 -2.17 -9.07 -9.47
C TYR A 10 -3.14 -9.57 -10.54
N ALA A 11 -3.21 -8.87 -11.68
CA ALA A 11 -4.01 -9.27 -12.84
C ALA A 11 -3.53 -10.60 -13.46
N ALA A 12 -2.26 -10.96 -13.28
CA ALA A 12 -1.70 -12.26 -13.69
C ALA A 12 -1.89 -13.37 -12.63
N GLY A 13 -2.69 -13.12 -11.58
CA GLY A 13 -2.98 -14.11 -10.53
C GLY A 13 -2.02 -14.09 -9.35
N GLN A 14 -0.95 -13.30 -9.38
CA GLN A 14 -0.04 -13.19 -8.24
C GLN A 14 -0.76 -12.56 -7.04
N ARG A 15 -0.61 -13.15 -5.86
CA ARG A 15 -1.12 -12.62 -4.59
C ARG A 15 -0.02 -12.29 -3.59
N ASP A 16 1.14 -12.93 -3.70
CA ASP A 16 2.29 -12.65 -2.85
C ASP A 16 2.96 -11.33 -3.25
N PHE A 17 2.84 -10.35 -2.35
CA PHE A 17 3.55 -9.09 -2.37
C PHE A 17 4.21 -8.83 -1.01
N GLN A 18 4.73 -9.86 -0.35
CA GLN A 18 5.36 -9.68 0.96
C GLN A 18 6.61 -8.80 0.88
N GLY A 19 6.84 -7.98 1.91
CA GLY A 19 8.06 -7.16 2.05
C GLY A 19 8.22 -6.02 1.05
N VAL A 20 7.26 -5.80 0.15
CA VAL A 20 7.35 -4.76 -0.89
C VAL A 20 7.31 -3.36 -0.28
N ASN A 21 8.11 -2.45 -0.83
CA ASN A 21 8.00 -1.02 -0.51
C ASN A 21 6.94 -0.36 -1.41
N LEU A 22 5.82 0.06 -0.83
CA LEU A 22 4.69 0.71 -1.50
C LEU A 22 4.48 2.15 -1.02
N ARG A 23 5.46 2.76 -0.36
CA ARG A 23 5.34 4.10 0.17
C ARG A 23 4.83 5.09 -0.88
N GLY A 24 3.74 5.79 -0.54
CA GLY A 24 3.21 6.87 -1.38
C GLY A 24 2.59 6.38 -2.69
N GLN A 25 2.41 5.07 -2.85
CA GLN A 25 1.72 4.53 -4.03
C GLN A 25 0.20 4.73 -3.88
N SER A 26 -0.51 4.67 -5.00
CA SER A 26 -1.97 4.73 -5.00
C SER A 26 -2.57 3.44 -5.56
N PHE A 27 -3.50 2.88 -4.80
CA PHE A 27 -4.38 1.78 -5.16
C PHE A 27 -5.85 2.20 -5.01
N GLN A 28 -6.13 3.50 -5.17
CA GLN A 28 -7.48 4.03 -5.10
C GLN A 28 -8.40 3.28 -6.07
N GLU A 29 -9.57 2.86 -5.59
CA GLU A 29 -10.61 2.17 -6.35
C GLU A 29 -10.14 0.86 -7.00
N LYS A 30 -9.09 0.22 -6.45
CA LYS A 30 -8.61 -1.08 -6.92
C LYS A 30 -9.10 -2.21 -6.05
N ASP A 31 -9.46 -3.31 -6.69
CA ASP A 31 -9.64 -4.58 -6.01
C ASP A 31 -8.28 -5.26 -5.85
N LEU A 32 -7.91 -5.51 -4.60
CA LEU A 32 -6.71 -6.23 -4.19
C LEU A 32 -7.08 -7.40 -3.27
N SER A 33 -8.31 -7.92 -3.38
CA SER A 33 -8.80 -8.99 -2.54
C SER A 33 -7.88 -10.22 -2.59
N GLY A 34 -7.63 -10.81 -1.41
CA GLY A 34 -6.71 -11.93 -1.22
C GLY A 34 -5.23 -11.63 -1.44
N ALA A 35 -4.82 -10.37 -1.67
CA ALA A 35 -3.41 -10.03 -1.78
C ALA A 35 -2.71 -10.14 -0.42
N ASP A 36 -1.44 -10.54 -0.42
CA ASP A 36 -0.60 -10.60 0.76
C ASP A 36 0.45 -9.49 0.72
N PHE A 37 0.22 -8.43 1.51
CA PHE A 37 1.14 -7.33 1.76
C PHE A 37 1.84 -7.46 3.12
N SER A 38 1.97 -8.67 3.66
CA SER A 38 2.67 -8.89 4.93
C SER A 38 4.10 -8.37 4.85
N TYR A 39 4.60 -7.76 5.93
CA TYR A 39 5.92 -7.13 6.00
C TYR A 39 6.16 -5.95 5.03
N ALA A 40 5.16 -5.54 4.22
CA ALA A 40 5.31 -4.45 3.27
C ALA A 40 5.43 -3.08 3.97
N ASP A 41 6.10 -2.12 3.32
CA ASP A 41 6.08 -0.72 3.75
C ASP A 41 4.99 0.04 2.99
N ILE A 42 3.86 0.26 3.65
CA ILE A 42 2.65 0.89 3.09
C ILE A 42 2.45 2.34 3.58
N ARG A 43 3.50 2.98 4.12
CA ARG A 43 3.38 4.35 4.63
C ARG A 43 2.99 5.35 3.56
N GLY A 44 1.89 6.06 3.80
CA GLY A 44 1.30 7.01 2.85
C GLY A 44 0.76 6.35 1.57
N THR A 45 0.55 5.03 1.54
CA THR A 45 -0.15 4.39 0.42
C THR A 45 -1.63 4.78 0.45
N ASN A 46 -2.17 5.22 -0.69
CA ASN A 46 -3.59 5.55 -0.81
C ASN A 46 -4.40 4.29 -1.17
N PHE A 47 -5.22 3.81 -0.24
CA PHE A 47 -6.18 2.72 -0.43
C PHE A 47 -7.64 3.21 -0.43
N LYS A 48 -7.91 4.50 -0.70
CA LYS A 48 -9.26 5.06 -0.73
C LYS A 48 -10.14 4.27 -1.70
N ASN A 49 -11.32 3.84 -1.25
CA ASN A 49 -12.27 3.04 -2.04
C ASN A 49 -11.69 1.73 -2.62
N ALA A 50 -10.55 1.24 -2.13
CA ALA A 50 -10.00 -0.05 -2.54
C ALA A 50 -10.81 -1.20 -1.91
N ILE A 51 -10.97 -2.31 -2.63
CA ILE A 51 -11.54 -3.54 -2.08
C ILE A 51 -10.37 -4.38 -1.55
N LEU A 52 -10.36 -4.61 -0.25
CA LEU A 52 -9.28 -5.28 0.49
C LEU A 52 -9.77 -6.54 1.23
N LYS A 53 -10.80 -7.22 0.70
CA LYS A 53 -11.34 -8.43 1.31
C LYS A 53 -10.24 -9.49 1.39
N GLU A 54 -10.09 -10.14 2.54
CA GLU A 54 -9.08 -11.19 2.76
C GLU A 54 -7.63 -10.76 2.45
N THR A 55 -7.36 -9.45 2.38
CA THR A 55 -6.02 -8.94 2.15
C THR A 55 -5.21 -9.03 3.45
N GLN A 56 -4.00 -9.54 3.36
CA GLN A 56 -3.12 -9.68 4.52
C GLN A 56 -2.18 -8.48 4.64
N PHE A 57 -2.10 -7.92 5.83
CA PHE A 57 -1.19 -6.81 6.18
C PHE A 57 -0.32 -7.15 7.40
N CYS A 58 -0.11 -8.44 7.69
CA CYS A 58 0.59 -8.90 8.87
C CYS A 58 1.99 -8.28 8.94
N LYS A 59 2.30 -7.55 10.02
CA LYS A 59 3.59 -6.85 10.22
C LYS A 59 3.92 -5.80 9.14
N ALA A 60 2.95 -5.34 8.36
CA ALA A 60 3.14 -4.22 7.44
C ALA A 60 3.45 -2.93 8.21
N LYS A 61 4.34 -2.09 7.67
CA LYS A 61 4.66 -0.77 8.21
C LYS A 61 3.69 0.26 7.65
N ALA A 62 2.74 0.71 8.46
CA ALA A 62 1.76 1.75 8.13
C ALA A 62 2.11 3.11 8.77
N GLY A 63 1.32 4.13 8.47
CA GLY A 63 1.45 5.48 9.04
C GLY A 63 1.92 6.57 8.07
N LEU A 64 2.16 7.76 8.61
CA LEU A 64 2.57 8.95 7.85
C LEU A 64 4.00 8.83 7.32
N GLN A 65 4.26 9.45 6.17
CA GLN A 65 5.63 9.64 5.72
C GLN A 65 6.24 10.82 6.49
N LYS A 66 7.49 10.68 6.97
CA LYS A 66 8.22 11.73 7.71
C LYS A 66 8.18 13.12 7.02
N ARG A 67 8.04 13.17 5.69
CA ARG A 67 7.88 14.42 4.92
C ARG A 67 6.58 15.18 5.22
N GLN A 68 5.49 14.49 5.57
CA GLN A 68 4.22 15.12 5.93
C GLN A 68 4.21 15.66 7.37
N VAL A 69 5.01 15.10 8.26
CA VAL A 69 5.18 15.61 9.64
C VAL A 69 5.79 17.02 9.60
N ILE A 70 6.75 17.26 8.71
CA ILE A 70 7.36 18.60 8.55
C ILE A 70 6.32 19.63 8.07
N VAL A 71 5.43 19.25 7.13
CA VAL A 71 4.35 20.15 6.68
C VAL A 71 3.34 20.42 7.79
N LEU A 72 3.01 19.42 8.61
CA LEU A 72 2.12 19.61 9.76
C LEU A 72 2.72 20.53 10.84
N LEU A 73 4.02 20.42 11.10
CA LEU A 73 4.73 21.26 12.08
C LEU A 73 4.98 22.71 11.60
N LEU A 74 4.92 22.97 10.30
CA LEU A 74 5.11 24.32 9.74
C LEU A 74 3.80 25.11 9.56
N VAL A 75 2.64 24.46 9.72
CA VAL A 75 1.31 25.06 9.54
C VAL A 75 0.50 25.06 10.86
N SER A 76 1.16 24.79 11.99
CA SER A 76 0.59 24.89 13.35
C SER A 76 1.21 26.01 14.17
#